data_AF-A0A950N2K5-F1
#
_entry.id   AF-A0A950N2K5-F1
#
_cell.length_a   1.000
_cell.length_b   1.000
_cell.length_c   1.000
_cell.angle_alpha   90.00
_cell.angle_beta   90.00
_cell.angle_gamma   90.00
#
_symmetry.space_group_name_H-M   'P 1'
#
loop_
_entity.id
_entity.type
_entity.pdbx_description
1 polymer ?
#
loop_
_entity_poly.entity_id
_entity_poly.type
_entity_poly.pdbx_seq_one_letter_code
_entity_poly.pdbx_strand_id
1 'polypeptide(L)'
;MPIQRQDLDLISALRRNIESVIFGKTEVVKLAVTCLLARGHVLLEDVPGIGKTALARAIARSIDCAFRRIQFTPDLLPSDVTGVSIFDSERKDF
;
A
#
# COMPACT_ATOMS: atom_id res chain seq x y z
N MET A 1 -9.68 16.76 16.20
CA MET A 1 -8.92 16.01 17.24
C MET A 1 -7.53 16.61 17.33
N PRO A 2 -7.04 16.99 18.53
CA PRO A 2 -5.66 17.44 18.69
C PRO A 2 -4.70 16.24 18.63
N ILE A 3 -3.55 16.42 17.97
CA ILE A 3 -2.47 15.42 17.92
C ILE A 3 -1.84 15.31 19.31
N GLN A 4 -1.79 14.09 19.86
CA GLN A 4 -1.18 13.79 21.14
C GLN A 4 0.26 13.32 20.96
N ARG A 5 1.06 13.38 22.03
CA ARG A 5 2.46 12.94 21.99
C ARG A 5 2.60 11.45 21.65
N GLN A 6 1.66 10.63 22.12
CA GLN A 6 1.58 9.20 21.81
C GLN A 6 1.43 8.93 20.31
N ASP A 7 0.70 9.80 19.57
CA ASP A 7 0.54 9.66 18.12
C ASP A 7 1.89 9.82 17.39
N LEU A 8 2.71 10.77 17.84
CA LEU A 8 4.04 11.01 17.25
C LEU A 8 4.98 9.82 17.52
N ASP A 9 4.88 9.21 18.70
CA ASP A 9 5.67 8.04 19.07
C ASP A 9 5.28 6.82 18.20
N LEU A 10 3.99 6.61 17.98
CA LEU A 10 3.46 5.57 17.08
C LEU A 10 3.92 5.78 15.63
N ILE A 11 3.83 7.00 15.10
CA ILE A 11 4.30 7.33 13.74
C ILE A 11 5.80 7.06 13.62
N SER A 12 6.59 7.41 14.65
CA SER A 12 8.02 7.14 14.69
C SER A 12 8.34 5.65 14.75
N ALA A 13 7.57 4.86 15.50
CA ALA A 13 7.71 3.41 15.55
C ALA A 13 7.37 2.76 14.20
N LEU A 14 6.27 3.16 13.57
CA LEU A 14 5.88 2.72 12.24
C LEU A 14 6.97 2.99 11.20
N ARG A 15 7.49 4.23 11.16
CA ARG A 15 8.55 4.63 10.22
C ARG A 15 9.81 3.79 10.41
N ARG A 16 10.27 3.62 11.65
CA ARG A 16 11.45 2.81 11.98
C ARG A 16 11.27 1.34 11.59
N ASN A 17 10.08 0.77 11.77
CA ASN A 17 9.80 -0.59 11.36
C ASN A 17 9.94 -0.76 9.83
N ILE A 18 9.44 0.20 9.04
CA ILE A 18 9.57 0.17 7.58
C ILE A 18 11.03 0.38 7.16
N GLU A 19 11.75 1.32 7.78
CA GLU A 19 13.18 1.59 7.53
C GLU A 19 14.09 0.39 7.83
N SER A 20 13.67 -0.52 8.73
CA SER A 20 14.42 -1.76 9.01
C SER A 20 14.53 -2.72 7.81
N VAL A 21 13.63 -2.57 6.82
CA VAL A 21 13.60 -3.40 5.60
C VAL A 21 13.97 -2.56 4.37
N ILE A 22 13.69 -1.25 4.39
CA ILE A 22 13.94 -0.32 3.27
C ILE A 22 15.18 0.51 3.56
N PHE A 23 16.33 0.02 3.09
CA PHE A 23 17.63 0.65 3.32
C PHE A 23 17.83 1.95 2.51
N GLY A 24 18.37 2.97 3.17
CA GLY A 24 18.87 4.19 2.52
C GLY A 24 17.81 5.10 1.88
N LYS A 25 16.51 4.87 2.11
CA LYS A 25 15.41 5.65 1.52
C LYS A 25 14.51 6.34 2.57
N THR A 26 15.11 6.93 3.60
CA THR A 26 14.42 7.59 4.72
C THR A 26 13.34 8.59 4.27
N GLU A 27 13.66 9.48 3.33
CA GLU A 27 12.68 10.48 2.85
C GLU A 27 11.51 9.84 2.08
N VAL A 28 11.76 8.77 1.31
CA VAL A 28 10.69 8.04 0.60
C VAL A 28 9.74 7.38 1.61
N VAL A 29 10.30 6.75 2.66
CA VAL A 29 9.49 6.14 3.73
C VAL A 29 8.66 7.21 4.43
N LYS A 30 9.26 8.36 4.78
CA LYS A 30 8.58 9.48 5.42
C LYS A 30 7.42 10.04 4.58
N LEU A 31 7.63 10.25 3.28
CA LEU A 31 6.57 10.71 2.37
C LEU A 31 5.46 9.66 2.22
N ALA A 32 5.81 8.38 2.12
CA ALA A 32 4.82 7.30 2.03
C ALA A 32 3.94 7.21 3.30
N VAL A 33 4.55 7.31 4.49
CA VAL A 33 3.82 7.35 5.77
C VAL A 33 2.95 8.60 5.85
N THR A 34 3.46 9.76 5.43
CA THR A 34 2.67 11.01 5.38
C THR A 34 1.44 10.86 4.48
N CYS A 35 1.61 10.28 3.29
CA CYS A 35 0.52 10.03 2.35
C CYS A 35 -0.52 9.06 2.93
N LEU A 36 -0.07 7.98 3.58
CA LEU A 36 -0.94 7.03 4.27
C LEU A 36 -1.84 7.74 5.31
N LEU A 37 -1.23 8.57 6.16
CA LEU A 37 -1.95 9.33 7.19
C LEU A 37 -2.93 10.35 6.58
N ALA A 38 -2.57 10.93 5.43
CA ALA A 38 -3.42 11.82 4.67
C ALA A 38 -4.52 11.09 3.85
N ARG A 39 -4.55 9.75 3.87
CA ARG A 39 -5.44 8.90 3.06
C ARG A 39 -5.30 9.16 1.56
N GLY A 40 -4.09 9.49 1.11
CA GLY A 40 -3.77 9.76 -0.29
C GLY A 40 -3.27 8.52 -1.04
N HIS A 41 -2.84 8.75 -2.29
CA HIS A 41 -2.18 7.75 -3.13
C HIS A 41 -0.74 8.18 -3.46
N VAL A 42 0.16 7.21 -3.52
CA VAL A 42 1.58 7.43 -3.87
C VAL A 42 1.89 6.79 -5.21
N LEU A 43 2.50 7.57 -6.10
CA LEU A 43 3.17 7.06 -7.29
C LEU A 43 4.67 6.95 -7.02
N LEU A 44 5.23 5.75 -7.16
CA LEU A 44 6.66 5.50 -6.98
C LEU A 44 7.35 5.41 -8.34
N GLU A 45 7.94 6.52 -8.80
CA GLU A 45 8.77 6.58 -9.99
C GLU A 45 10.23 6.29 -9.63
N ASP A 46 10.81 5.29 -10.27
CA ASP A 46 12.18 4.82 -10.02
C ASP A 46 12.50 3.71 -11.04
N VAL A 47 13.77 3.37 -11.22
CA VAL A 47 14.13 2.20 -12.05
C VAL A 47 13.62 0.88 -11.44
N PRO A 48 13.51 -0.22 -12.22
CA PRO A 48 13.09 -1.51 -11.68
C PRO A 48 14.06 -2.06 -10.62
N GLY A 49 13.54 -2.79 -9.64
CA GLY A 49 14.36 -3.55 -8.68
C GLY A 49 14.74 -2.82 -7.38
N ILE A 50 14.37 -1.55 -7.20
CA ILE A 50 14.79 -0.72 -6.05
C ILE A 50 13.78 -0.67 -4.90
N GLY A 51 13.08 -1.78 -4.69
CA GLY A 51 12.29 -1.99 -3.49
C GLY A 51 10.91 -1.33 -3.46
N LYS A 52 10.34 -0.87 -4.58
CA LYS A 52 8.98 -0.27 -4.62
C LYS A 52 7.91 -1.21 -4.04
N THR A 53 7.89 -2.45 -4.52
CA THR A 53 6.98 -3.50 -4.01
C THR A 53 7.31 -3.86 -2.56
N ALA A 54 8.59 -3.83 -2.19
CA ALA A 54 9.02 -4.10 -0.83
C ALA A 54 8.51 -3.02 0.14
N LEU A 55 8.56 -1.74 -0.25
CA LEU A 55 8.05 -0.61 0.53
C LEU A 55 6.54 -0.76 0.75
N ALA A 56 5.77 -0.99 -0.31
CA ALA A 56 4.32 -1.16 -0.20
C ALA A 56 3.95 -2.35 0.70
N ARG A 57 4.69 -3.47 0.60
CA ARG A 57 4.50 -4.64 1.46
C ARG A 57 4.91 -4.39 2.92
N ALA A 58 6.00 -3.68 3.15
CA ALA A 58 6.49 -3.33 4.47
C ALA A 58 5.49 -2.42 5.20
N ILE A 59 4.92 -1.44 4.49
CA ILE A 59 3.84 -0.59 5.01
C ILE A 59 2.65 -1.47 5.43
N ALA A 60 2.11 -2.29 4.52
CA ALA A 60 0.96 -3.14 4.80
C ALA A 60 1.19 -4.06 6.01
N ARG A 61 2.35 -4.73 6.09
CA ARG A 61 2.73 -5.59 7.22
C ARG A 61 2.87 -4.83 8.54
N SER A 62 3.33 -3.58 8.51
CA SER A 62 3.52 -2.76 9.72
C SER A 62 2.22 -2.31 10.37
N ILE A 63 1.11 -2.34 9.63
CA ILE A 63 -0.22 -1.91 10.10
C ILE A 63 -1.27 -3.03 10.00
N ASP A 64 -0.81 -4.28 9.88
CA ASP A 64 -1.65 -5.48 9.73
C ASP A 64 -2.72 -5.37 8.63
N CYS A 65 -2.36 -4.79 7.49
CA CYS A 65 -3.23 -4.66 6.33
C CYS A 65 -2.97 -5.74 5.29
N ALA A 66 -4.02 -6.08 4.54
CA ALA A 66 -3.90 -6.92 3.35
C ALA A 66 -3.03 -6.22 2.28
N PHE A 67 -2.16 -6.98 1.63
CA PHE A 67 -1.38 -6.52 0.49
C PHE A 67 -1.83 -7.23 -0.78
N ARG A 68 -2.27 -6.46 -1.78
CA ARG A 68 -2.58 -6.96 -3.13
C ARG A 68 -1.73 -6.20 -4.14
N ARG A 69 -1.20 -6.92 -5.12
CA ARG A 69 -0.42 -6.37 -6.23
C ARG A 69 -1.09 -6.77 -7.53
N ILE A 70 -1.32 -5.79 -8.38
CA ILE A 70 -1.73 -5.99 -9.77
C ILE A 70 -0.55 -5.59 -10.63
N GLN A 71 -0.15 -6.46 -11.56
CA GLN A 71 0.84 -6.15 -12.57
C GLN A 71 0.10 -5.70 -13.81
N PHE A 72 0.29 -4.44 -14.21
CA PHE A 72 -0.23 -3.98 -15.48
C PHE A 72 0.53 -4.66 -16.63
N THR A 73 -0.23 -5.25 -17.53
CA THR A 73 0.19 -5.81 -18.81
C THR A 73 -0.67 -5.15 -19.90
N PRO A 74 -0.21 -5.09 -21.17
CA PRO A 74 -1.01 -4.52 -22.25
C PRO A 74 -2.34 -5.25 -22.47
N ASP A 75 -2.43 -6.51 -22.08
CA ASP A 75 -3.61 -7.36 -22.23
C ASP A 75 -4.57 -7.31 -21.03
N LEU A 76 -4.24 -6.55 -19.98
CA LEU A 76 -5.07 -6.48 -18.77
C LEU A 76 -6.44 -5.85 -19.10
N LEU A 77 -7.52 -6.59 -18.85
CA LEU A 77 -8.88 -6.12 -19.05
C LEU A 77 -9.40 -5.42 -17.79
N PRO A 78 -10.32 -4.45 -17.91
CA PRO A 78 -10.96 -3.83 -16.74
C PRO A 78 -11.59 -4.86 -15.79
N SER A 79 -12.17 -5.92 -16.35
CA SER A 79 -12.74 -7.06 -15.62
C SER A 79 -11.76 -7.79 -14.73
N ASP A 80 -10.46 -7.78 -15.06
CA ASP A 80 -9.42 -8.42 -14.24
C ASP A 80 -9.15 -7.64 -12.93
N VAL A 81 -9.54 -6.36 -12.89
CA VAL A 81 -9.36 -5.48 -11.73
C VAL A 81 -10.67 -5.31 -10.95
N THR A 82 -11.78 -5.06 -11.67
CA THR A 82 -13.09 -4.82 -11.06
C THR A 82 -13.86 -6.09 -10.74
N GLY A 83 -13.47 -7.22 -11.33
CA GLY A 83 -14.23 -8.46 -11.33
C GLY A 83 -15.32 -8.49 -12.40
N VAL A 84 -16.00 -9.63 -12.50
CA VAL A 84 -17.18 -9.87 -13.34
C VAL A 84 -18.35 -10.32 -12.47
N SER A 85 -19.57 -9.97 -12.84
CA SER A 85 -20.78 -10.52 -12.25
C SER A 85 -21.06 -11.89 -12.85
N ILE A 86 -21.27 -12.90 -12.00
CA ILE A 86 -21.53 -14.27 -12.42
C ILE A 86 -22.91 -14.65 -11.92
N PHE A 87 -23.82 -14.87 -12.87
CA PHE A 87 -25.18 -15.29 -12.54
C PHE A 87 -25.19 -16.62 -11.79
N ASP A 88 -25.73 -16.60 -10.59
CA ASP A 88 -26.01 -17.77 -9.77
C ASP A 88 -27.39 -18.33 -10.16
N SER A 89 -27.40 -19.47 -10.84
CA SER A 89 -28.62 -20.10 -11.36
C SER A 89 -29.50 -20.71 -10.27
N GLU A 90 -28.95 -21.05 -9.10
CA GLU A 90 -29.73 -21.52 -7.95
C GLU A 90 -30.44 -20.34 -7.27
N ARG A 91 -29.75 -19.19 -7.16
CA ARG A 91 -30.28 -17.98 -6.54
C ARG A 91 -31.06 -17.06 -7.49
N LYS A 92 -30.94 -17.26 -8.80
CA LYS A 92 -31.48 -16.40 -9.86
C LYS A 92 -31.05 -14.94 -9.74
N ASP A 93 -29.81 -14.69 -9.36
CA ASP A 93 -29.24 -13.35 -9.18
C ASP A 93 -27.83 -13.25 -9.76
N PHE A 94 -27.33 -12.03 -10.02
CA PHE A 94 -26.04 -11.74 -10.67
C PHE A 94 -24.87 -11.47 -9.71
#